data_AF-F0T9Y2-F1
#
_entry.id   AF-F0T9Y2-F1
#
_cell.length_a   1.000
_cell.length_b   1.000
_cell.length_c   1.000
_cell.angle_alpha   90.00
_cell.angle_beta   90.00
_cell.angle_gamma   90.00
#
_symmetry.space_group_name_H-M   'P 1'
#
loop_
_entity.id
_entity.type
_entity.pdbx_description
1 polymer ?
#
loop_
_entity_poly.entity_id
_entity_poly.type
_entity_poly.pdbx_seq_one_letter_code
_entity_poly.pdbx_strand_id
1 'polypeptide(L)' 'MPVNQNETNLQAITVTIAHLEKQEDRDEEMLKKLKHERQSILKQMNVI' A
#
# COMPACT_ATOMS: atom_id res chain seq x y z
N MET A 1 -9.05 21.71 -0.17
CA MET A 1 -8.00 20.98 0.56
C MET A 1 -7.13 20.31 -0.48
N PRO A 2 -5.81 20.56 -0.55
CA PRO A 2 -4.96 19.78 -1.44
C PRO A 2 -5.03 18.32 -1.00
N VAL A 3 -5.47 17.45 -1.90
CA VAL A 3 -5.41 16.01 -1.67
C VAL A 3 -3.94 15.65 -1.60
N ASN A 4 -3.47 15.23 -0.43
CA ASN A 4 -2.09 14.78 -0.28
C ASN A 4 -1.97 13.47 -1.07
N GLN A 5 -1.32 13.54 -2.23
CA GLN A 5 -1.19 12.40 -3.15
C GLN A 5 -0.60 11.17 -2.44
N ASN A 6 0.28 11.38 -1.46
CA ASN A 6 0.88 10.31 -0.69
C ASN A 6 -0.13 9.60 0.22
N GLU A 7 -1.07 10.33 0.85
CA GLU A 7 -2.13 9.74 1.67
C GLU A 7 -3.12 8.94 0.84
N THR A 8 -3.50 9.46 -0.33
CA THR A 8 -4.37 8.74 -1.28
C THR A 8 -3.71 7.46 -1.79
N ASN A 9 -2.43 7.54 -2.16
CA ASN A 9 -1.67 6.38 -2.62
C ASN A 9 -1.51 5.34 -1.49
N LEU A 10 -1.27 5.79 -0.25
CA LEU A 10 -1.16 4.91 0.91
C LEU A 10 -2.48 4.18 1.20
N GLN A 11 -3.61 4.87 1.12
CA GLN A 11 -4.94 4.25 1.25
C GLN A 11 -5.18 3.22 0.15
N ALA A 12 -4.93 3.58 -1.12
CA ALA A 12 -5.13 2.67 -2.25
C ALA A 12 -4.31 1.38 -2.10
N ILE A 13 -3.03 1.48 -1.76
CA ILE A 13 -2.16 0.31 -1.55
C ILE A 13 -2.66 -0.53 -0.37
N THR A 14 -3.08 0.10 0.73
CA THR A 14 -3.59 -0.61 1.90
C THR A 14 -4.87 -1.39 1.60
N VAL A 15 -5.80 -0.79 0.87
CA VAL A 15 -7.04 -1.46 0.44
C VAL A 15 -6.74 -2.60 -0.52
N THR A 16 -5.84 -2.40 -1.48
CA THR A 16 -5.43 -3.44 -2.43
C THR A 16 -4.76 -4.63 -1.74
N ILE A 17 -3.86 -4.39 -0.77
CA ILE A 17 -3.26 -5.45 0.04
C ILE A 17 -4.35 -6.23 0.78
N ALA A 18 -5.30 -5.55 1.44
CA ALA A 18 -6.36 -6.20 2.18
C ALA A 18 -7.33 -6.99 1.27
N HIS A 19 -7.55 -6.52 0.05
CA HIS A 19 -8.33 -7.24 -0.94
C HIS A 19 -7.61 -8.51 -1.41
N LEU A 20 -6.33 -8.40 -1.75
CA LEU A 20 -5.50 -9.55 -2.15
C LEU A 20 -5.37 -10.55 -1.01
N GLU A 21 -5.13 -10.11 0.23
CA GLU A 21 -5.05 -10.97 1.42
C GLU A 21 -6.36 -11.72 1.73
N LYS A 22 -7.50 -11.34 1.14
CA LYS A 22 -8.76 -12.06 1.29
C LYS A 22 -9.02 -13.08 0.18
N GLN A 23 -8.27 -13.04 -0.93
CA GLN A 23 -8.41 -14.01 -2.01
C GLN A 23 -7.81 -15.37 -1.58
N GLU A 24 -8.32 -16.48 -2.10
CA GLU A 24 -7.77 -17.82 -1.84
C GLU A 24 -6.49 -18.08 -2.66
N ASP A 25 -6.39 -17.48 -3.85
CA ASP A 25 -5.20 -17.49 -4.71
C ASP A 25 -4.45 -16.16 -4.54
N ARG A 26 -3.63 -16.09 -3.50
CA ARG A 26 -2.83 -14.89 -3.19
C ARG A 26 -1.53 -14.93 -3.95
N ASP A 27 -1.34 -13.96 -4.84
CA ASP A 27 -0.03 -13.70 -5.41
C ASP A 27 0.90 -13.07 -4.33
N GLU A 28 1.70 -13.93 -3.70
CA GLU A 28 2.65 -13.54 -2.66
C GLU A 28 3.72 -12.56 -3.15
N GLU A 29 4.12 -12.63 -4.42
CA GLU A 29 5.08 -11.69 -4.98
C GLU A 29 4.45 -10.31 -5.12
N MET A 30 3.21 -10.24 -5.60
CA MET A 30 2.47 -8.99 -5.70
C MET A 30 2.24 -8.36 -4.32
N LEU A 31 1.90 -9.17 -3.32
CA LEU A 31 1.75 -8.72 -1.93
C LEU A 31 3.06 -8.17 -1.34
N LYS A 32 4.20 -8.81 -1.61
CA LYS A 32 5.53 -8.30 -1.18
C LYS A 32 5.85 -6.96 -1.83
N LYS A 33 5.61 -6.80 -3.13
CA LYS A 33 5.83 -5.53 -3.84
C LYS A 33 4.97 -4.41 -3.27
N LEU A 34 3.67 -4.65 -3.07
CA LEU A 34 2.75 -3.67 -2.50
C LEU A 34 3.12 -3.29 -1.06
N LYS A 35 3.56 -4.25 -0.23
CA LYS A 35 4.06 -3.96 1.12
C LYS A 35 5.33 -3.10 1.09
N HIS A 36 6.21 -3.33 0.12
CA HIS A 36 7.43 -2.52 -0.06
C HIS A 36 7.10 -1.08 -0.51
N GLU A 37 6.21 -0.91 -1.49
CA GLU A 37 5.75 0.41 -1.92
C GLU A 37 5.08 1.17 -0.78
N ARG A 38 4.20 0.51 -0.01
CA ARG A 38 3.59 1.10 1.20
C ARG A 38 4.66 1.63 2.16
N GLN A 39 5.71 0.86 2.41
CA GLN A 39 6.81 1.25 3.30
C GLN A 39 7.61 2.42 2.72
N SER A 40 7.85 2.45 1.41
CA SER A 40 8.51 3.57 0.73
C SER A 40 7.73 4.88 0.89
N ILE A 41 6.41 4.84 0.67
CA ILE A 41 5.54 6.02 0.84
C ILE A 41 5.54 6.49 2.30
N LEU A 42 5.46 5.57 3.26
CA LEU A 42 5.52 5.92 4.67
C LEU A 42 6.85 6.58 5.07
N LYS A 43 7.98 6.14 4.50
CA LYS A 43 9.28 6.80 4.66
C LYS A 43 9.29 8.19 4.03
N GLN A 44 8.72 8.36 2.84
CA GLN A 44 8.61 9.68 2.20
C GLN A 44 7.75 10.65 3.00
N MET A 45 6.74 10.13 3.72
CA MET A 45 5.91 10.91 4.62
C MET A 45 6.56 11.15 6.00
N ASN A 46 7.73 10.56 6.27
CA ASN A 46 8.47 10.66 7.52
C ASN A 46 7.66 10.16 8.75
N VAL A 47 6.83 9.13 8.55
CA VAL A 47 5.94 8.57 9.58
C VAL A 47 6.58 7.37 10.31
N ILE A 48 7.62 6.77 9.74
CA ILE A 48 8.43 5.65 10.27
C ILE A 48 9.87 5.73 9.78
#